data_AF-A0ABC8A3A5-F1
#
_entry.id   AF-A0ABC8A3A5-F1
#
_cell.length_a   1.000
_cell.length_b   1.000
_cell.length_c   1.000
_cell.angle_alpha   90.00
_cell.angle_beta   90.00
_cell.angle_gamma   90.00
#
_symmetry.space_group_name_H-M   'P 1'
#
loop_
_entity.id
_entity.type
_entity.pdbx_description
1 polymer ?
#
loop_
_entity_poly.entity_id
_entity_poly.type
_entity_poly.pdbx_seq_one_letter_code
_entity_poly.pdbx_strand_id
1 'polypeptide(L)'
;MKTKLIKKWYLLVLFFIWIGTMFLPSTVNQEKLDTVFYISKSREDFFYLLINQIPYDTIVLILMISLSVFYTLKNHYFGKYFAFASLTLYISVFIIRIPLSFIFVKPFEINSAYGGLSRFWAFYGSGYLMTSILGLIFLFSLLYYALFQLRDKSDNKS
;
A
#
# COMPACT_ATOMS: atom_id res chain seq x y z
N MET A 1 26.63 -10.31 14.03
CA MET A 1 26.19 -9.01 13.48
C MET A 1 25.24 -8.38 14.48
N LYS A 2 25.62 -7.28 15.17
CA LYS A 2 24.70 -6.60 16.13
C LYS A 2 23.64 -5.86 15.32
N THR A 3 22.47 -6.46 15.13
CA THR A 3 21.31 -5.82 14.51
C THR A 3 20.83 -4.70 15.43
N LYS A 4 20.79 -3.46 14.94
CA LYS A 4 20.14 -2.36 15.68
C LYS A 4 18.65 -2.69 15.78
N LEU A 5 18.15 -2.88 17.01
CA LEU A 5 16.73 -3.12 17.25
C LEU A 5 15.90 -1.90 16.83
N ILE A 6 15.02 -2.11 15.86
CA ILE A 6 13.93 -1.17 15.55
C ILE A 6 13.01 -1.07 16.78
N LYS A 7 12.85 0.13 17.35
CA LYS A 7 11.94 0.32 18.48
C LYS A 7 10.49 0.19 18.01
N LYS A 8 9.62 -0.42 18.82
CA LYS A 8 8.18 -0.55 18.50
C LYS A 8 7.52 0.78 18.14
N TRP A 9 7.90 1.86 18.81
CA TRP A 9 7.34 3.19 18.55
C TRP A 9 7.65 3.71 17.14
N TYR A 10 8.78 3.30 16.54
CA TYR A 10 9.10 3.62 15.14
C TYR A 10 8.11 2.97 14.16
N LEU A 11 7.67 1.73 14.44
CA LEU A 11 6.65 1.06 13.62
C LEU A 11 5.31 1.77 13.69
N LEU A 12 4.93 2.26 14.88
CA LEU A 12 3.70 3.05 15.05
C LEU A 12 3.77 4.37 14.30
N VAL A 13 4.91 5.08 14.39
CA VAL A 13 5.13 6.33 13.64
C VAL A 13 5.05 6.09 12.14
N LEU A 14 5.73 5.05 11.62
CA LEU A 14 5.63 4.69 10.20
C LEU A 14 4.21 4.34 9.77
N PHE A 15 3.46 3.63 10.63
CA PHE A 15 2.06 3.31 10.36
C PHE A 15 1.21 4.57 10.21
N PHE A 16 1.32 5.52 11.16
CA PHE A 16 0.55 6.77 11.09
C PHE A 16 0.98 7.66 9.92
N ILE A 17 2.27 7.72 9.59
CA ILE A 17 2.76 8.44 8.41
C ILE A 17 2.15 7.83 7.13
N TRP A 18 2.17 6.51 7.00
CA TRP A 18 1.61 5.82 5.84
C TRP A 18 0.10 6.06 5.72
N ILE A 19 -0.66 5.94 6.81
CA ILE A 19 -2.09 6.26 6.82
C ILE A 19 -2.33 7.73 6.46
N GLY A 20 -1.52 8.65 6.99
CA GLY A 20 -1.57 10.07 6.66
C GLY A 20 -1.40 10.32 5.15
N THR A 21 -0.50 9.58 4.50
CA THR A 21 -0.31 9.70 3.05
C THR A 21 -1.48 9.17 2.21
N MET A 22 -2.33 8.30 2.75
CA MET A 22 -3.53 7.85 2.04
C MET A 22 -4.57 8.96 1.81
N PHE A 23 -4.50 10.06 2.56
CA PHE A 23 -5.31 11.26 2.35
C PHE A 23 -4.76 12.18 1.26
N LEU A 24 -3.60 11.86 0.68
CA LEU A 24 -3.10 12.59 -0.47
C LEU A 24 -3.89 12.16 -1.73
N PRO A 25 -4.10 13.09 -2.67
CA PRO A 25 -4.76 12.78 -3.93
C PRO A 25 -3.96 11.70 -4.66
N SER A 26 -4.60 10.56 -4.88
CA SER A 26 -3.95 9.41 -5.50
C SER A 26 -3.93 9.51 -7.02
N THR A 27 -4.82 10.33 -7.59
CA THR A 27 -4.96 10.56 -9.03
C THR A 27 -4.57 11.97 -9.45
N VAL A 28 -3.98 12.13 -10.64
CA VAL A 28 -3.72 13.45 -11.25
C VAL A 28 -4.78 13.70 -12.31
N ASN A 29 -5.29 14.92 -12.34
CA ASN A 29 -6.27 15.32 -13.33
C ASN A 29 -5.55 15.84 -14.59
N GLN A 30 -5.05 14.96 -15.46
CA GLN A 30 -4.38 15.36 -16.71
C GLN A 30 -5.24 15.23 -17.97
N GLU A 31 -6.41 14.57 -17.93
CA GLU A 31 -7.31 14.43 -19.09
C GLU A 31 -8.34 15.57 -19.19
N LYS A 32 -7.90 16.82 -19.05
CA LYS A 32 -8.67 17.97 -19.55
C LYS A 32 -8.10 18.42 -20.88
N LEU A 33 -8.42 17.65 -21.92
CA LEU A 33 -8.58 18.17 -23.27
C LEU A 33 -9.96 17.88 -23.87
N ASP A 34 -10.90 17.18 -23.20
CA ASP A 34 -12.29 17.10 -23.71
C ASP A 34 -13.45 17.19 -22.68
N THR A 35 -14.10 18.35 -22.80
CA THR A 35 -15.49 18.84 -22.60
C THR A 35 -16.48 18.39 -21.51
N VAL A 36 -16.32 17.35 -20.69
CA VAL A 36 -17.25 17.15 -19.54
C VAL A 36 -16.55 16.78 -18.25
N PHE A 37 -16.32 17.81 -17.42
CA PHE A 37 -15.59 17.73 -16.15
C PHE A 37 -16.53 17.40 -14.98
N TYR A 38 -16.41 16.18 -14.43
CA TYR A 38 -16.93 15.89 -13.08
C TYR A 38 -15.84 16.17 -12.04
N ILE A 39 -15.88 17.39 -11.46
CA ILE A 39 -15.01 17.85 -10.36
C ILE A 39 -14.89 16.82 -9.24
N SER A 40 -15.97 16.09 -8.97
CA SER A 40 -16.07 15.11 -7.89
C SER A 40 -15.22 13.85 -8.08
N LYS A 41 -14.89 13.46 -9.33
CA LYS A 41 -14.11 12.24 -9.62
C LYS A 41 -12.60 12.47 -9.74
N SER A 42 -12.15 13.73 -9.79
CA SER A 42 -10.75 14.06 -10.11
C SER A 42 -9.84 14.23 -8.87
N ARG A 43 -10.39 14.05 -7.67
CA ARG A 43 -9.70 14.17 -6.39
C ARG A 43 -10.03 12.95 -5.53
N GLU A 44 -9.93 11.78 -6.14
CA GLU A 44 -10.14 10.53 -5.43
C GLU A 44 -8.86 10.22 -4.64
N ASP A 45 -8.92 10.45 -3.33
CA ASP A 45 -7.85 10.09 -2.41
C ASP A 45 -7.65 8.56 -2.41
N PHE A 46 -6.53 8.09 -1.87
CA PHE A 46 -6.17 6.67 -1.91
C PHE A 46 -7.25 5.77 -1.26
N PHE A 47 -7.95 6.28 -0.25
CA PHE A 47 -9.11 5.59 0.36
C PHE A 47 -10.26 5.36 -0.61
N TYR A 48 -10.54 6.32 -1.48
CA TYR A 48 -11.59 6.17 -2.47
C TYR A 48 -11.25 5.04 -3.45
N LEU A 49 -10.00 4.98 -3.91
CA LEU A 49 -9.51 3.89 -4.75
C LEU A 49 -9.67 2.53 -4.05
N LEU A 50 -9.23 2.45 -2.79
CA LEU A 50 -9.31 1.24 -1.99
C LEU A 50 -10.75 0.72 -1.87
N ILE A 51 -11.70 1.61 -1.56
CA ILE A 51 -13.07 1.23 -1.26
C ILE A 51 -13.87 0.93 -2.54
N ASN A 52 -13.70 1.73 -3.61
CA ASN A 52 -14.56 1.61 -4.78
C ASN A 52 -13.99 0.72 -5.88
N GLN A 53 -12.67 0.69 -6.07
CA GLN A 53 -12.08 -0.07 -7.18
C GLN A 53 -11.70 -1.51 -6.79
N ILE A 54 -11.29 -1.72 -5.54
CA ILE A 54 -10.81 -3.02 -5.04
C ILE A 54 -11.33 -3.33 -3.62
N PRO A 55 -12.66 -3.30 -3.39
CA PRO A 55 -13.24 -3.40 -2.05
C PRO A 55 -12.84 -4.69 -1.30
N TYR A 56 -12.86 -5.82 -1.99
CA TYR A 56 -12.55 -7.12 -1.37
C TYR A 56 -11.09 -7.20 -0.93
N ASP A 57 -10.15 -6.83 -1.80
CA ASP A 57 -8.72 -6.83 -1.48
C ASP A 57 -8.42 -5.84 -0.36
N THR A 58 -9.09 -4.69 -0.34
CA THR A 58 -8.99 -3.68 0.71
C THR A 58 -9.42 -4.22 2.07
N ILE A 59 -10.57 -4.89 2.15
CA ILE A 59 -11.06 -5.47 3.41
C ILE A 59 -10.07 -6.52 3.92
N VAL A 60 -9.60 -7.41 3.04
CA VAL A 60 -8.62 -8.45 3.41
C VAL A 60 -7.30 -7.82 3.84
N LEU A 61 -6.80 -6.81 3.12
CA LEU A 61 -5.58 -6.09 3.45
C LEU A 61 -5.67 -5.41 4.82
N ILE A 62 -6.74 -4.67 5.09
CA ILE A 62 -6.97 -4.00 6.38
C ILE A 62 -6.98 -5.02 7.50
N LEU A 63 -7.68 -6.15 7.31
CA LEU A 63 -7.73 -7.23 8.29
C LEU A 63 -6.34 -7.83 8.54
N MET A 64 -5.59 -8.16 7.49
CA MET A 64 -4.27 -8.76 7.62
C MET A 64 -3.27 -7.81 8.31
N ILE A 65 -3.27 -6.53 7.92
CA ILE A 65 -2.40 -5.52 8.53
C ILE A 65 -2.77 -5.32 10.01
N SER A 66 -4.06 -5.25 10.32
CA SER A 66 -4.53 -5.09 11.70
C SER A 66 -4.11 -6.27 12.58
N LEU A 67 -4.31 -7.51 12.11
CA LEU A 67 -3.86 -8.71 12.80
C LEU A 67 -2.33 -8.72 12.95
N SER A 68 -1.62 -8.35 11.89
CA SER A 68 -0.16 -8.30 11.89
C SER A 68 0.39 -7.33 12.93
N VAL A 69 -0.14 -6.11 12.98
CA VAL A 69 0.22 -5.09 13.98
C VAL A 69 -0.13 -5.58 15.38
N PHE A 70 -1.35 -6.09 15.59
CA PHE A 70 -1.81 -6.58 16.90
C PHE A 70 -0.92 -7.70 17.45
N TYR A 71 -0.66 -8.74 16.66
CA TYR A 71 0.19 -9.86 17.08
C TYR A 71 1.65 -9.42 17.30
N THR A 72 2.15 -8.51 16.47
CA THR A 72 3.51 -7.96 16.63
C THR A 72 3.63 -7.14 17.93
N LEU A 73 2.62 -6.34 18.26
CA LEU A 73 2.58 -5.57 19.51
C LEU A 73 2.54 -6.49 20.73
N LYS A 74 1.77 -7.59 20.66
CA LYS A 74 1.72 -8.63 21.70
C LYS A 74 2.96 -9.54 21.76
N ASN A 75 3.94 -9.34 20.88
CA ASN A 75 5.11 -10.21 20.71
C ASN A 75 4.75 -11.67 20.41
N HIS A 76 3.65 -11.93 19.71
CA HIS A 76 3.22 -13.28 19.39
C HIS A 76 3.92 -13.80 18.14
N TYR A 77 4.29 -15.08 18.11
CA TYR A 77 5.00 -15.70 16.97
C TYR A 77 4.20 -15.64 15.66
N PHE A 78 2.87 -15.58 15.74
CA PHE A 78 2.01 -15.43 14.56
C PHE A 78 2.20 -14.12 13.81
N GLY A 79 2.73 -13.07 14.46
CA GLY A 79 2.92 -11.75 13.85
C GLY A 79 3.73 -11.80 12.56
N LYS A 80 4.74 -12.68 12.48
CA LYS A 80 5.59 -12.83 11.28
C LYS A 80 4.83 -13.37 10.06
N TYR A 81 3.88 -14.29 10.26
CA TYR A 81 3.09 -14.86 9.16
C TYR A 81 2.09 -13.84 8.64
N PHE A 82 1.40 -13.12 9.54
CA PHE A 82 0.49 -12.05 9.13
C PHE A 82 1.24 -10.88 8.49
N ALA A 83 2.44 -10.53 8.96
CA ALA A 83 3.30 -9.52 8.34
C ALA A 83 3.70 -9.90 6.91
N PHE A 84 4.12 -11.15 6.72
CA PHE A 84 4.51 -11.67 5.41
C PHE A 84 3.32 -11.72 4.43
N ALA A 85 2.16 -12.19 4.91
CA ALA A 85 0.94 -12.24 4.12
C ALA A 85 0.47 -10.82 3.73
N SER A 86 0.51 -9.87 4.67
CA SER A 86 0.18 -8.46 4.41
C SER A 86 1.09 -7.85 3.37
N LEU A 87 2.41 -8.07 3.46
CA LEU A 87 3.39 -7.58 2.48
C LEU A 87 3.14 -8.17 1.09
N THR A 88 2.91 -9.48 1.01
CA THR A 88 2.65 -10.18 -0.26
C THR A 88 1.38 -9.65 -0.92
N LEU A 89 0.29 -9.50 -0.16
CA LEU A 89 -0.97 -8.99 -0.67
C LEU A 89 -0.83 -7.52 -1.10
N TYR A 90 -0.12 -6.71 -0.32
CA TYR A 90 0.15 -5.31 -0.66
C TYR A 90 0.91 -5.18 -2.00
N ILE A 91 1.98 -5.96 -2.19
CA ILE A 91 2.74 -5.97 -3.45
C ILE A 91 1.85 -6.44 -4.61
N SER A 92 1.11 -7.54 -4.42
CA SER A 92 0.21 -8.10 -5.43
C SER A 92 -0.83 -7.08 -5.91
N VAL A 93 -1.42 -6.32 -4.99
CA VAL A 93 -2.46 -5.34 -5.30
C VAL A 93 -1.88 -4.05 -5.87
N PHE A 94 -1.02 -3.35 -5.12
CA PHE A 94 -0.59 -1.99 -5.48
C PHE A 94 0.59 -1.92 -6.43
N ILE A 95 1.47 -2.92 -6.44
CA ILE A 95 2.67 -2.87 -7.29
C ILE A 95 2.44 -3.64 -8.60
N ILE A 96 1.60 -4.67 -8.56
CA ILE A 96 1.41 -5.59 -9.69
C ILE A 96 0.04 -5.35 -10.33
N ARG A 97 -1.06 -5.67 -9.65
CA ARG A 97 -2.40 -5.70 -10.25
C ARG A 97 -2.88 -4.34 -10.73
N ILE A 98 -2.82 -3.30 -9.89
CA ILE A 98 -3.28 -1.96 -10.28
C ILE A 98 -2.49 -1.46 -11.50
N PRO A 99 -1.14 -1.44 -11.50
CA PRO A 99 -0.39 -1.05 -12.70
C PRO A 99 -0.70 -1.90 -13.93
N LEU A 100 -0.76 -3.23 -13.79
CA LEU A 100 -1.09 -4.14 -14.90
C LEU A 100 -2.47 -3.88 -15.50
N SER A 101 -3.47 -3.57 -14.66
CA SER A 101 -4.82 -3.27 -15.12
C SER A 101 -4.88 -2.03 -16.02
N PHE A 102 -3.96 -1.07 -15.84
CA PHE A 102 -3.88 0.11 -16.71
C PHE A 102 -3.04 -0.12 -17.96
N ILE A 103 -2.05 -1.02 -17.91
CA ILE A 103 -1.17 -1.32 -19.04
C ILE A 103 -1.86 -2.28 -20.04
N PHE A 104 -2.63 -3.26 -19.56
CA PHE A 104 -3.12 -4.38 -20.37
C PHE A 104 -4.64 -4.38 -20.65
N VAL A 105 -5.43 -3.47 -20.07
CA VAL A 105 -6.84 -3.31 -20.45
C VAL A 105 -6.92 -2.63 -21.82
N LYS A 106 -7.46 -3.37 -22.80
CA LYS A 106 -7.70 -2.90 -24.17
C LYS A 106 -8.57 -1.63 -24.18
N PRO A 107 -8.31 -0.69 -25.12
CA PRO A 107 -9.02 0.59 -25.16
C PRO A 107 -10.50 0.35 -25.47
N PHE A 108 -11.39 0.89 -24.64
CA PHE A 108 -12.57 1.51 -25.23
C PHE A 108 -12.04 2.68 -26.05
N GLU A 109 -12.46 2.69 -27.31
CA GLU A 109 -12.10 3.58 -28.41
C GLU A 109 -11.62 4.98 -27.98
N ILE A 110 -10.55 5.43 -28.64
CA ILE A 110 -10.19 6.81 -29.03
C ILE A 110 -8.65 6.92 -29.04
N ASN A 111 -8.12 7.26 -30.21
CA ASN A 111 -6.73 7.64 -30.53
C ASN A 111 -5.84 8.06 -29.34
N SER A 112 -5.21 7.11 -28.64
CA SER A 112 -4.21 7.46 -27.64
C SER A 112 -2.81 7.42 -28.24
N ALA A 113 -2.26 8.59 -28.57
CA ALA A 113 -0.84 8.80 -28.83
C ALA A 113 0.08 8.43 -27.63
N TYR A 114 -0.50 7.94 -26.53
CA TYR A 114 0.14 7.61 -25.27
C TYR A 114 -0.08 6.13 -24.93
N GLY A 115 1.00 5.37 -24.78
CA GLY A 115 0.97 3.95 -24.36
C GLY A 115 0.42 3.75 -22.95
N GLY A 116 0.18 2.49 -22.56
CA GLY A 116 -0.41 2.13 -21.26
C GLY A 116 0.35 2.68 -20.03
N LEU A 117 1.67 2.84 -20.14
CA LEU A 117 2.50 3.41 -19.07
C LEU A 117 2.23 4.92 -18.88
N SER A 118 2.11 5.68 -19.97
CA SER A 118 1.76 7.11 -19.90
C SER A 118 0.35 7.35 -19.37
N ARG A 119 -0.61 6.44 -19.65
CA ARG A 119 -1.95 6.50 -19.05
C ARG A 119 -1.92 6.26 -17.54
N PHE A 120 -1.12 5.29 -17.08
CA PHE A 120 -0.91 5.06 -15.65
C PHE A 120 -0.38 6.32 -14.96
N TRP A 121 0.61 7.01 -15.55
CA TRP A 121 1.16 8.26 -15.00
C TRP A 121 0.21 9.46 -15.10
N ALA A 122 -0.63 9.51 -16.15
CA ALA A 122 -1.65 10.54 -16.30
C ALA A 122 -2.79 10.37 -15.29
N PHE A 123 -3.13 9.12 -14.94
CA PHE A 123 -4.20 8.79 -14.00
C PHE A 123 -3.71 8.77 -12.55
N TYR A 124 -2.61 8.08 -12.23
CA TYR A 124 -2.04 8.00 -10.89
C TYR A 124 -0.93 9.00 -10.65
N GLY A 125 -1.08 9.76 -9.57
CA GLY A 125 -0.14 10.81 -9.20
C GLY A 125 0.96 10.38 -8.26
N SER A 126 1.79 11.36 -7.92
CA SER A 126 2.81 11.22 -6.88
C SER A 126 2.22 10.75 -5.54
N GLY A 127 0.96 11.07 -5.25
CA GLY A 127 0.26 10.57 -4.05
C GLY A 127 0.10 9.04 -4.02
N TYR A 128 -0.21 8.42 -5.16
CA TYR A 128 -0.26 6.96 -5.28
C TYR A 128 1.10 6.32 -5.02
N LEU A 129 2.16 6.86 -5.65
CA LEU A 129 3.52 6.35 -5.48
C LEU A 129 4.04 6.53 -4.06
N MET A 130 3.82 7.71 -3.48
CA MET A 130 4.26 8.03 -2.13
C MET A 130 3.61 7.09 -1.11
N THR A 131 2.29 6.90 -1.21
CA THR A 131 1.53 5.98 -0.35
C THR A 131 1.99 4.53 -0.55
N SER A 132 2.19 4.12 -1.81
CA SER A 132 2.65 2.78 -2.18
C SER A 132 4.02 2.47 -1.56
N ILE A 133 4.99 3.38 -1.73
CA ILE A 133 6.36 3.24 -1.23
C ILE A 133 6.39 3.26 0.30
N LEU A 134 5.69 4.20 0.95
CA LEU A 134 5.63 4.26 2.40
C LEU A 134 4.98 3.02 3.02
N GLY A 135 3.97 2.45 2.36
CA GLY A 135 3.37 1.19 2.79
C GLY A 135 4.32 0.02 2.67
N LEU A 136 5.14 -0.04 1.61
CA LEU A 136 6.21 -1.03 1.51
C LEU A 136 7.24 -0.85 2.63
N ILE A 137 7.71 0.37 2.86
CA ILE A 137 8.68 0.66 3.94
C ILE A 137 8.14 0.22 5.30
N PHE A 138 6.88 0.54 5.58
CA PHE A 138 6.18 0.11 6.80
C PHE A 138 6.11 -1.41 6.90
N LEU A 139 5.62 -2.11 5.87
CA LEU A 139 5.42 -3.55 5.89
C LEU A 139 6.74 -4.34 5.94
N PHE A 140 7.77 -3.88 5.23
CA PHE A 140 9.12 -4.43 5.36
C PHE A 140 9.69 -4.23 6.76
N SER A 141 9.54 -3.03 7.33
CA SER A 141 10.00 -2.75 8.70
C SER A 141 9.27 -3.62 9.72
N LEU A 142 7.97 -3.84 9.51
CA LEU A 142 7.13 -4.64 10.39
C LEU A 142 7.48 -6.14 10.28
N LEU A 143 7.70 -6.66 9.07
CA LEU A 143 8.17 -8.03 8.86
C LEU A 143 9.57 -8.24 9.45
N TYR A 144 10.50 -7.30 9.25
CA TYR A 144 11.84 -7.35 9.82
C TYR A 144 11.78 -7.42 11.35
N TYR A 145 10.98 -6.57 11.97
CA TYR A 145 10.75 -6.59 13.41
C TYR A 145 10.19 -7.96 13.86
N ALA A 146 9.19 -8.48 13.15
CA ALA A 146 8.53 -9.73 13.49
C ALA A 146 9.44 -10.96 13.33
N LEU A 147 10.38 -10.95 12.37
CA LEU A 147 11.28 -12.07 12.11
C LEU A 147 12.46 -12.11 13.08
N PHE A 148 13.14 -10.97 13.28
CA PHE A 148 14.41 -10.95 14.01
C PHE A 148 14.22 -10.61 15.48
N GLN A 149 13.36 -9.66 15.82
CA GLN A 149 13.29 -9.13 17.18
C GLN A 149 12.29 -9.85 18.07
N LEU A 150 11.24 -10.45 17.48
CA LEU A 150 10.36 -11.34 18.24
C LEU A 150 11.05 -12.68 18.52
N ARG A 151 11.86 -13.18 17.58
CA ARG A 151 12.64 -14.41 17.75
C ARG A 151 13.63 -14.28 18.90
N ASP A 152 14.45 -13.24 18.90
CA ASP A 152 15.44 -13.00 19.96
C ASP A 152 14.82 -12.83 21.37
N LYS A 153 13.56 -12.38 21.47
CA LYS A 153 12.84 -12.28 22.75
C LYS A 153 12.17 -13.58 23.19
N SER A 154 11.81 -14.45 22.25
CA SER A 154 11.29 -15.79 22.54
C SER A 154 12.40 -16.68 23.08
N ASP A 155 13.57 -16.66 22.41
CA ASP A 155 14.71 -17.52 22.74
C ASP A 155 15.40 -17.11 24.07
N ASN A 156 15.27 -15.85 24.50
CA ASN A 156 15.74 -15.37 25.81
C ASN A 156 14.76 -15.64 26.97
N LYS A 157 13.59 -16.25 26.71
CA LYS A 157 12.58 -16.58 27.73
C LYS A 157 12.44 -18.08 27.98
N SER A 158 13.16 -18.93 27.25
CA SER A 158 13.29 -20.37 27.52
C SER A 158 14.55 -20.66 28.31
#